data_AF-A0A537YRW9-F1
#
_entry.id   AF-A0A537YRW9-F1
#
_cell.length_a   1.000
_cell.length_b   1.000
_cell.length_c   1.000
_cell.angle_alpha   90.00
_cell.angle_beta   90.00
_cell.angle_gamma   90.00
#
_symmetry.space_group_name_H-M   'P 1'
#
loop_
_entity.id
_entity.type
_entity.pdbx_description
1 polymer ?
#
loop_
_entity_poly.entity_id
_entity_poly.type
_entity_poly.pdbx_seq_one_letter_code
_entity_poly.pdbx_strand_id
1 'polypeptide(L)'
;MSTITAKKWTCDQCGVTVSRLGGEKVELPESWATSGDGTFCLLCRRERAAQAALDAAPDGNLEARAKLRRAALVEFEIRRRPGHGNGEIAKACRSSVAAVVAARKRLKIPAPN
;
A
#
# COMPACT_ATOMS: atom_id res chain seq x y z
N MET A 1 15.13 -4.83 -15.15
CA MET A 1 13.96 -3.94 -15.14
C MET A 1 14.45 -2.54 -15.46
N SER A 2 13.96 -1.92 -16.53
CA SER A 2 14.40 -0.56 -16.90
C SER A 2 13.90 0.43 -15.86
N THR A 3 14.81 1.17 -15.23
CA THR A 3 14.47 2.22 -14.28
C THR A 3 13.91 3.43 -15.04
N ILE A 4 12.64 3.77 -14.77
CA ILE A 4 12.00 4.93 -15.40
C ILE A 4 12.40 6.16 -14.59
N THR A 5 12.82 7.22 -15.28
CA THR A 5 13.20 8.50 -14.67
C THR A 5 12.38 9.64 -15.27
N ALA A 6 12.04 10.63 -14.43
CA ALA A 6 11.30 11.83 -14.85
C ALA A 6 11.81 13.05 -14.08
N LYS A 7 11.66 14.26 -14.64
CA LYS A 7 11.95 15.51 -13.90
C LYS A 7 11.04 15.71 -12.69
N LYS A 8 9.83 15.16 -12.78
CA LYS A 8 8.78 15.24 -11.76
C LYS A 8 7.88 14.02 -11.92
N TRP A 9 7.53 13.40 -10.81
CA TRP A 9 6.46 12.41 -10.74
C TRP A 9 5.23 13.04 -10.11
N THR A 10 4.05 12.69 -10.63
CA THR A 10 2.76 13.15 -10.12
C THR A 10 1.87 11.94 -9.86
N CYS A 11 1.19 11.91 -8.73
CA CYS A 11 0.20 10.87 -8.44
C CYS A 11 -1.08 11.17 -9.21
N ASP A 12 -1.56 10.23 -10.00
CA ASP A 12 -2.75 10.42 -10.85
C ASP A 12 -4.07 10.48 -10.06
N GLN A 13 -4.06 10.11 -8.76
CA GLN A 13 -5.25 10.20 -7.92
C GLN A 13 -5.30 11.47 -7.05
N CYS A 14 -4.21 11.80 -6.34
CA CYS A 14 -4.22 12.93 -5.40
C CYS A 14 -3.41 14.16 -5.87
N GLY A 15 -2.76 14.09 -7.04
CA GLY A 15 -1.99 15.19 -7.61
C GLY A 15 -0.67 15.51 -6.89
N VAL A 16 -0.33 14.81 -5.78
CA VAL A 16 0.95 15.04 -5.09
C VAL A 16 2.12 14.84 -6.04
N THR A 17 3.12 15.70 -5.94
CA THR A 17 4.28 15.67 -6.83
C THR A 17 5.58 15.47 -6.07
N VAL A 18 6.54 14.78 -6.68
CA VAL A 18 7.91 14.66 -6.18
C VAL A 18 8.91 14.97 -7.30
N SER A 19 9.92 15.77 -6.97
CA SER A 19 11.01 16.16 -7.87
C SER A 19 12.26 16.50 -7.06
N ARG A 20 13.42 16.51 -7.70
CA ARG A 20 14.63 17.10 -7.11
C ARG A 20 14.65 18.62 -7.31
N LEU A 21 15.21 19.33 -6.34
CA LEU A 21 15.55 20.74 -6.49
C LEU A 21 16.50 20.88 -7.70
N GLY A 22 16.26 21.86 -8.56
CA GLY A 22 17.02 22.04 -9.81
C GLY A 22 16.49 21.26 -11.02
N GLY A 23 15.43 20.43 -10.86
CA GLY A 23 14.75 19.79 -11.98
C GLY A 23 15.51 18.63 -12.61
N GLU A 24 16.48 18.07 -11.89
CA GLU A 24 17.16 16.82 -12.26
C GLU A 24 16.15 15.69 -12.39
N LYS A 25 16.41 14.76 -13.32
CA LYS A 25 15.62 13.55 -13.43
C LYS A 25 15.82 12.69 -12.18
N VAL A 26 14.71 12.19 -11.64
CA VAL A 26 14.68 11.28 -10.50
C VAL A 26 13.98 9.98 -10.88
N GLU A 27 14.43 8.89 -10.27
CA GLU A 27 13.74 7.60 -10.35
C GLU A 27 12.36 7.68 -9.69
N LEU A 28 11.46 6.78 -10.08
CA LEU A 28 10.19 6.63 -9.40
C LEU A 28 10.46 6.20 -7.93
N PRO A 29 9.88 6.87 -6.92
CA PRO A 29 10.10 6.47 -5.54
C PRO A 29 9.68 5.01 -5.32
N GLU A 30 10.47 4.24 -4.55
CA GLU A 30 10.19 2.82 -4.26
C GLU A 30 8.81 2.56 -3.64
N SER A 31 8.26 3.56 -2.94
CA SER A 31 6.95 3.48 -2.32
C SER A 31 5.78 3.72 -3.30
N TRP A 32 6.07 4.24 -4.49
CA TRP A 32 5.12 4.47 -5.57
C TRP A 32 5.07 3.26 -6.50
N ALA A 33 4.07 3.22 -7.38
CA ALA A 33 4.02 2.23 -8.45
C ALA A 33 3.30 2.79 -9.66
N THR A 34 3.74 2.35 -10.84
CA THR A 34 3.08 2.60 -12.12
C THR A 34 2.39 1.30 -12.58
N SER A 35 1.16 1.41 -13.05
CA SER A 35 0.37 0.34 -13.68
C SER A 35 -0.34 0.89 -14.92
N GLY A 36 -1.15 0.05 -15.60
CA GLY A 36 -1.98 0.51 -16.71
C GLY A 36 -2.99 1.61 -16.32
N ASP A 37 -3.31 1.73 -15.04
CA ASP A 37 -4.24 2.75 -14.52
C ASP A 37 -3.54 4.09 -14.23
N GLY A 38 -2.21 4.15 -14.29
CA GLY A 38 -1.42 5.34 -13.94
C GLY A 38 -0.36 5.10 -12.88
N THR A 39 0.18 6.20 -12.34
CA THR A 39 1.23 6.26 -11.33
C THR A 39 0.65 6.76 -10.01
N PHE A 40 0.83 5.97 -8.95
CA PHE A 40 0.19 6.22 -7.66
C PHE A 40 1.17 6.25 -6.51
N CYS A 41 1.00 7.26 -5.64
CA CYS A 41 1.73 7.34 -4.38
C CYS A 41 1.28 6.25 -3.40
N LEU A 42 2.11 5.97 -2.39
CA LEU A 42 1.81 4.94 -1.39
C LEU A 42 0.45 5.15 -0.69
N LEU A 43 0.09 6.41 -0.42
CA LEU A 43 -1.18 6.73 0.25
C LEU A 43 -2.39 6.34 -0.61
N CYS A 44 -2.40 6.73 -1.88
CA CYS A 44 -3.47 6.39 -2.80
C CYS A 44 -3.54 4.89 -3.07
N ARG A 45 -2.40 4.20 -3.16
CA ARG A 45 -2.37 2.73 -3.29
C ARG A 45 -3.02 2.04 -2.09
N ARG A 46 -2.75 2.52 -0.87
CA ARG A 46 -3.38 2.03 0.36
C ARG A 46 -4.89 2.27 0.36
N GLU A 47 -5.30 3.46 -0.05
CA GLU A 47 -6.71 3.83 -0.13
C GLU A 47 -7.46 2.98 -1.16
N ARG A 48 -6.90 2.76 -2.35
CA ARG A 48 -7.46 1.89 -3.38
C ARG A 48 -7.62 0.45 -2.88
N ALA A 49 -6.63 -0.09 -2.17
CA ALA A 49 -6.75 -1.43 -1.57
C ALA A 49 -7.87 -1.51 -0.53
N ALA A 50 -8.01 -0.49 0.31
CA ALA A 50 -9.12 -0.38 1.26
C ALA A 50 -10.48 -0.24 0.57
N GLN A 51 -10.56 0.58 -0.47
CA GLN A 51 -11.80 0.82 -1.21
C GLN A 51 -12.25 -0.44 -1.94
N ALA A 52 -11.35 -1.13 -2.64
CA ALA A 52 -11.65 -2.39 -3.31
C ALA A 52 -12.19 -3.46 -2.33
N ALA A 53 -11.67 -3.52 -1.10
CA ALA A 53 -12.20 -4.41 -0.08
C ALA A 53 -13.61 -4.02 0.36
N LEU A 54 -13.87 -2.71 0.55
CA LEU A 54 -15.18 -2.20 0.92
C LEU A 54 -16.22 -2.41 -0.19
N ASP A 55 -15.84 -2.23 -1.46
CA ASP A 55 -16.73 -2.42 -2.62
C ASP A 55 -17.10 -3.89 -2.84
N ALA A 56 -16.22 -4.82 -2.45
CA ALA A 56 -16.44 -6.25 -2.57
C ALA A 56 -17.25 -6.85 -1.40
N ALA A 57 -17.49 -6.08 -0.33
CA ALA A 57 -18.19 -6.57 0.86
C ALA A 57 -19.69 -6.25 0.81
N PRO A 58 -20.54 -7.10 1.41
CA PRO A 58 -21.93 -6.74 1.64
C PRO A 58 -22.01 -5.53 2.57
N ASP A 59 -23.15 -4.84 2.53
CA ASP A 59 -23.42 -3.73 3.43
C ASP A 59 -23.28 -4.18 4.89
N GLY A 60 -22.69 -3.29 5.69
CA GLY A 60 -22.40 -3.55 7.09
C GLY A 60 -22.32 -2.26 7.88
N ASN A 61 -22.40 -2.39 9.20
CA ASN A 61 -22.28 -1.25 10.09
C ASN A 61 -20.88 -0.60 10.00
N LEU A 62 -20.75 0.59 10.61
CA LEU A 62 -19.51 1.36 10.59
C LEU A 62 -18.30 0.58 11.15
N GLU A 63 -18.52 -0.23 12.19
CA GLU A 63 -17.47 -1.04 12.80
C GLU A 63 -16.97 -2.12 11.85
N ALA A 64 -17.87 -2.86 11.20
CA ALA A 64 -17.54 -3.88 10.21
C ALA A 64 -16.74 -3.29 9.05
N ARG A 65 -17.17 -2.14 8.52
CA ARG A 65 -16.45 -1.40 7.47
C ARG A 65 -15.06 -0.98 7.93
N ALA A 66 -14.92 -0.48 9.15
CA ALA A 66 -13.64 -0.05 9.70
C ALA A 66 -12.68 -1.24 9.94
N LYS A 67 -13.20 -2.41 10.36
CA LYS A 67 -12.43 -3.65 10.50
C LYS A 67 -11.93 -4.14 9.14
N LEU A 68 -12.81 -4.14 8.14
CA LEU A 68 -12.49 -4.55 6.78
C LEU A 68 -11.41 -3.66 6.15
N ARG A 69 -11.55 -2.33 6.28
CA ARG A 69 -10.54 -1.37 5.83
C ARG A 69 -9.16 -1.64 6.45
N ARG A 70 -9.10 -1.90 7.76
CA ARG A 70 -7.83 -2.23 8.44
C ARG A 70 -7.23 -3.55 7.94
N ALA A 71 -8.06 -4.58 7.75
CA ALA A 71 -7.61 -5.88 7.23
C ALA A 71 -7.02 -5.74 5.82
N ALA A 72 -7.69 -4.98 4.94
CA ALA A 72 -7.23 -4.71 3.59
C ALA A 72 -5.87 -4.00 3.55
N LEU A 73 -5.67 -3.00 4.44
CA LEU A 73 -4.38 -2.31 4.55
C LEU A 73 -3.25 -3.24 5.01
N VAL A 74 -3.51 -4.12 5.98
CA VAL A 74 -2.52 -5.10 6.44
C VAL A 74 -2.14 -6.05 5.31
N GLU A 75 -3.11 -6.58 4.58
CA GLU A 75 -2.83 -7.47 3.45
C GLU A 75 -2.06 -6.77 2.32
N PHE A 76 -2.43 -5.53 2.01
CA PHE A 76 -1.71 -4.70 1.04
C PHE A 76 -0.24 -4.54 1.44
N GLU A 77 0.03 -4.22 2.71
CA GLU A 77 1.40 -4.03 3.18
C GLU A 77 2.22 -5.32 3.21
N ILE A 78 1.60 -6.47 3.55
CA ILE A 78 2.26 -7.78 3.47
C ILE A 78 2.66 -8.09 2.02
N ARG A 79 1.74 -7.90 1.06
CA ARG A 79 2.04 -8.14 -0.37
C ARG A 79 3.10 -7.19 -0.90
N ARG A 80 3.06 -5.92 -0.48
CA ARG A 80 4.02 -4.89 -0.91
C ARG A 80 5.42 -5.12 -0.34
N ARG A 81 5.51 -5.63 0.90
CA ARG A 81 6.77 -5.79 1.64
C ARG A 81 6.81 -7.15 2.35
N PRO A 82 6.87 -8.26 1.59
CA PRO A 82 6.78 -9.60 2.17
C PRO A 82 7.93 -9.89 3.14
N GLY A 83 9.12 -9.35 2.86
CA GLY A 83 10.33 -9.52 3.68
C GLY A 83 10.44 -8.64 4.92
N HIS A 84 9.44 -7.83 5.27
CA HIS A 84 9.44 -7.05 6.51
C HIS A 84 8.81 -7.82 7.68
N GLY A 85 9.31 -7.61 8.89
CA GLY A 85 8.84 -8.30 10.09
C GLY A 85 7.40 -7.92 10.47
N ASN A 86 6.74 -8.77 11.27
CA ASN A 86 5.34 -8.53 11.67
C ASN A 86 5.15 -7.21 12.43
N GLY A 87 6.10 -6.84 13.30
CA GLY A 87 6.07 -5.58 14.06
C GLY A 87 6.17 -4.35 13.15
N GLU A 88 7.02 -4.39 12.12
CA GLU A 88 7.16 -3.29 11.16
C GLU A 88 5.88 -3.09 10.35
N ILE A 89 5.28 -4.18 9.86
CA ILE A 89 4.01 -4.12 9.13
C ILE A 89 2.88 -3.62 10.04
N ALA A 90 2.80 -4.13 11.28
CA ALA A 90 1.80 -3.70 12.25
C ALA A 90 1.88 -2.20 12.54
N LYS A 91 3.10 -1.68 12.78
CA LYS A 91 3.37 -0.24 12.97
C LYS A 91 2.95 0.57 11.76
N ALA A 92 3.32 0.14 10.55
CA ALA A 92 2.99 0.84 9.30
C ALA A 92 1.47 0.91 9.04
N CYS A 93 0.70 -0.05 9.55
CA CYS A 93 -0.75 -0.14 9.38
C CYS A 93 -1.55 0.42 10.56
N ARG A 94 -0.91 0.83 11.67
CA ARG A 94 -1.57 1.08 12.97
C ARG A 94 -2.47 -0.09 13.38
N SER A 95 -1.93 -1.30 13.32
CA SER A 95 -2.61 -2.56 13.63
C SER A 95 -1.82 -3.38 14.65
N SER A 96 -2.31 -4.56 15.00
CA SER A 96 -1.64 -5.48 15.93
C SER A 96 -0.80 -6.53 15.19
N VAL A 97 0.25 -7.04 15.84
CA VAL A 97 1.05 -8.17 15.33
C VAL A 97 0.17 -9.40 15.06
N ALA A 98 -0.80 -9.67 15.94
CA ALA A 98 -1.74 -10.78 15.77
C ALA A 98 -2.56 -10.66 14.46
N ALA A 99 -3.02 -9.46 14.10
CA ALA A 99 -3.72 -9.23 12.84
C ALA A 99 -2.81 -9.48 11.62
N VAL A 100 -1.53 -9.11 11.70
CA VAL A 100 -0.54 -9.37 10.65
C VAL A 100 -0.27 -10.87 10.50
N VAL A 101 -0.08 -11.59 11.61
CA VAL A 101 0.12 -13.06 11.60
C VAL A 101 -1.09 -13.77 10.96
N ALA A 102 -2.30 -13.39 11.37
CA ALA A 102 -3.53 -13.95 10.78
C ALA A 102 -3.64 -13.66 9.28
N ALA A 103 -3.30 -12.44 8.85
CA ALA A 103 -3.28 -12.08 7.44
C ALA A 103 -2.21 -12.85 6.65
N ARG A 104 -0.98 -12.96 7.16
CA ARG A 104 0.10 -13.76 6.55
C ARG A 104 -0.30 -15.22 6.36
N LYS A 105 -0.94 -15.84 7.37
CA LYS A 105 -1.46 -17.21 7.28
C LYS A 105 -2.47 -17.36 6.14
N ARG A 106 -3.42 -16.43 6.04
CA ARG A 106 -4.45 -16.42 4.99
C ARG A 106 -3.87 -16.17 3.59
N LEU A 107 -2.85 -15.32 3.50
CA LEU A 107 -2.15 -15.01 2.24
C LEU A 107 -1.11 -16.07 1.85
N LYS A 108 -0.76 -16.99 2.74
CA LYS A 108 0.34 -17.95 2.59
C LYS A 108 1.69 -17.26 2.33
N ILE A 109 1.94 -16.11 2.98
CA ILE A 109 3.20 -15.35 2.90
C ILE A 109 3.86 -15.39 4.28
N PRO A 110 4.89 -16.23 4.51
CA PRO A 110 5.53 -16.35 5.81
C PRO A 110 6.21 -15.04 6.22
N ALA A 111 6.39 -14.84 7.53
CA ALA A 111 7.24 -13.77 8.02
C ALA A 111 8.70 -14.05 7.63
N PRO A 112 9.53 -13.02 7.42
CA PRO A 112 10.98 -13.23 7.32
C PRO A 112 11.50 -13.89 8.60
N ASN A 113 12.55 -14.72 8.45
CA ASN A 113 13.24 -15.36 9.56
C ASN A 113 13.92 -14.33 10.48
#